data_AF-A0A8H6F2C1-F1
#
_entry.id   AF-A0A8H6F2C1-F1
#
_cell.length_a   1.000
_cell.length_b   1.000
_cell.length_c   1.000
_cell.angle_alpha   90.00
_cell.angle_beta   90.00
_cell.angle_gamma   90.00
#
_symmetry.space_group_name_H-M   'P 1'
#
loop_
_entity.id
_entity.type
_entity.pdbx_description
1 polymer ?
#
loop_
_entity_poly.entity_id
_entity_poly.type
_entity_poly.pdbx_seq_one_letter_code
_entity_poly.pdbx_strand_id
1 'polypeptide(L)'
;MVAELIDGKAIALDLRTKIHDDIAQFQLKHPEFKPHLSIIQVGDRPDSNTYVKMKLKAAEEASIGCELIKLPEDISQFELLSKIEKLNNSLDVDGILVQLPLPEHIDETKITDAVLANKDVDGFGPFNVGELAKKGGEPLFLPCTPKGIMHLFEKSKIDLEGKDVVVLGRSDIVGKPIARLLTKANANVTVVHSKTPLDKLKNYLGDADIVVAAIGQPQFVKGEWLKDGVVVIDVGTNFIPDASKKSGQRMVGDVDFESVKTKASFITPVPGGVGPMTVACLLDNVVIGAKKHYKANNETPKFTNPLKLHLQKPVPSDFEISRAQQPKRITQVAEEAGILDAELEPFGFYKAKVSLDILKRLNNKVNGKYVLVTGITPTPLGEGKSTTTVGLAQALGAHLKKNVFANVRQPSMGPTFGIKGGAAGGGYSQVIPMDEFNMHVTGDIHAITMANNLLAAAIDTRMFHESTQKDGPLYRRLVPEKKGVRKFTPSMLRRLEKLGINKTDPNELTPEEITQFARLDIDPESITWRRVVDCNDRFLRGITVGQAPTEKGFTRATGFDITVASECMAILALANSLEDMRERLGKMVIGSSKAGIPITCEDIGCAGALTAC
;
A
#
# COMPACT_ATOMS: atom_id res chain seq x y z
N MET A 1 56.47 -13.59 -0.95
CA MET A 1 55.60 -13.95 0.20
C MET A 1 54.36 -14.62 -0.37
N VAL A 2 53.75 -15.59 0.34
CA VAL A 2 52.50 -16.21 -0.14
C VAL A 2 51.34 -15.37 0.38
N ALA A 3 50.48 -14.86 -0.51
CA ALA A 3 49.34 -14.03 -0.12
C ALA A 3 48.40 -14.76 0.87
N GLU A 4 47.92 -14.05 1.88
CA GLU A 4 46.86 -14.51 2.77
C GLU A 4 45.52 -14.47 2.03
N LEU A 5 44.74 -15.55 2.13
CA LEU A 5 43.45 -15.64 1.45
C LEU A 5 42.37 -14.98 2.31
N ILE A 6 41.69 -14.00 1.75
CA ILE A 6 40.48 -13.42 2.34
C ILE A 6 39.33 -14.40 2.06
N ASP A 7 39.02 -15.24 3.05
CA ASP A 7 37.91 -16.21 2.98
C ASP A 7 36.56 -15.51 3.18
N GLY A 8 36.01 -14.97 2.09
CA GLY A 8 34.70 -14.33 2.09
C GLY A 8 33.55 -15.29 2.39
N LYS A 9 33.71 -16.60 2.22
CA LYS A 9 32.70 -17.59 2.61
C LYS A 9 32.63 -17.72 4.13
N ALA A 10 33.77 -17.78 4.81
CA ALA A 10 33.83 -17.80 6.27
C ALA A 10 33.29 -16.50 6.88
N ILE A 11 33.68 -15.34 6.32
CA ILE A 11 33.20 -14.04 6.79
C ILE A 11 31.68 -13.87 6.56
N ALA A 12 31.17 -14.31 5.40
CA ALA A 12 29.73 -14.27 5.12
C ALA A 12 28.93 -15.20 6.03
N LEU A 13 29.51 -16.32 6.47
CA LEU A 13 28.88 -17.19 7.47
C LEU A 13 28.82 -16.51 8.85
N ASP A 14 29.93 -15.91 9.32
CA ASP A 14 29.95 -15.14 10.57
C ASP A 14 28.89 -14.03 10.58
N LEU A 15 28.76 -13.28 9.47
CA LEU A 15 27.77 -12.22 9.35
C LEU A 15 26.34 -12.77 9.40
N ARG A 16 26.04 -13.88 8.72
CA ARG A 16 24.70 -14.48 8.75
C ARG A 16 24.33 -15.05 10.13
N THR A 17 25.27 -15.65 10.84
CA THR A 17 25.06 -16.08 12.23
C THR A 17 24.73 -14.88 13.13
N LYS A 18 25.45 -13.76 12.96
CA LYS A 18 25.17 -12.52 13.71
C LYS A 18 23.81 -11.94 13.40
N ILE A 19 23.41 -11.94 12.13
CA ILE A 19 22.07 -11.50 11.71
C ILE A 19 21.00 -12.36 12.38
N HIS A 20 21.16 -13.69 12.35
CA HIS A 20 20.23 -14.61 13.01
C HIS A 20 20.11 -14.31 14.51
N ASP A 21 21.24 -14.16 15.20
CA ASP A 21 21.26 -13.89 16.63
C ASP A 21 20.66 -12.51 16.96
N ASP A 22 20.92 -11.50 16.12
CA ASP A 22 20.37 -10.15 16.27
C ASP A 22 18.84 -10.13 16.09
N ILE A 23 18.30 -10.88 15.12
CA ILE A 23 16.85 -11.08 14.97
C ILE A 23 16.28 -11.75 16.21
N ALA A 24 16.90 -12.85 16.67
CA ALA A 24 16.43 -13.58 17.85
C ALA A 24 16.42 -12.68 19.11
N GLN A 25 17.48 -11.89 19.32
CA GLN A 25 17.56 -10.93 20.43
C GLN A 25 16.49 -9.84 20.33
N PHE A 26 16.20 -9.35 19.13
CA PHE A 26 15.14 -8.36 18.92
C PHE A 26 13.75 -8.96 19.18
N GLN A 27 13.52 -10.20 18.75
CA GLN A 27 12.27 -10.94 18.96
C GLN A 27 11.98 -11.25 20.43
N LEU A 28 12.99 -11.35 21.29
CA LEU A 28 12.77 -11.48 22.75
C LEU A 28 11.99 -10.31 23.34
N LYS A 29 12.14 -9.12 22.77
CA LYS A 29 11.40 -7.91 23.18
C LYS A 29 10.16 -7.66 22.32
N HIS A 30 10.18 -8.14 21.08
CA HIS A 30 9.18 -7.87 20.04
C HIS A 30 8.82 -9.16 19.30
N PRO A 31 8.02 -10.07 19.90
CA PRO A 31 7.73 -11.40 19.34
C PRO A 31 7.10 -11.39 17.93
N GLU A 32 6.46 -10.29 17.56
CA GLU A 32 5.85 -10.06 16.25
C GLU A 32 6.86 -9.63 15.16
N PHE A 33 8.09 -9.27 15.53
CA PHE A 33 9.12 -8.83 14.59
C PHE A 33 9.56 -9.98 13.67
N LYS A 34 9.20 -9.90 12.38
CA LYS A 34 9.52 -10.93 11.38
C LYS A 34 10.01 -10.27 10.09
N PRO A 35 11.34 -10.10 9.93
CA PRO A 35 11.90 -9.53 8.72
C PRO A 35 11.49 -10.31 7.48
N HIS A 36 11.12 -9.61 6.41
CA HIS A 36 10.69 -10.24 5.17
C HIS A 36 11.30 -9.61 3.91
N LEU A 37 11.77 -10.47 3.00
CA LEU A 37 12.33 -10.13 1.70
C LEU A 37 11.48 -10.70 0.57
N SER A 38 11.06 -9.85 -0.37
CA SER A 38 10.42 -10.28 -1.62
C SER A 38 11.41 -10.17 -2.78
N ILE A 39 11.66 -11.28 -3.47
CA ILE A 39 12.52 -11.35 -4.65
C ILE A 39 11.63 -11.45 -5.89
N ILE A 40 11.76 -10.51 -6.82
CA ILE A 40 11.09 -10.55 -8.12
C ILE A 40 12.05 -11.08 -9.16
N GLN A 41 11.63 -12.13 -9.88
CA GLN A 41 12.39 -12.70 -10.99
C GLN A 41 11.51 -12.72 -12.25
N VAL A 42 12.01 -12.17 -13.36
CA VAL A 42 11.35 -12.21 -14.67
C VAL A 42 12.11 -13.21 -15.57
N GLY A 43 11.39 -14.17 -16.15
CA GLY A 43 11.98 -15.22 -16.98
C GLY A 43 12.65 -16.35 -16.19
N ASP A 44 13.52 -17.13 -16.85
CA ASP A 44 14.06 -18.37 -16.30
C ASP A 44 15.56 -18.59 -16.56
N ARG A 45 16.36 -17.51 -16.57
CA ARG A 45 17.80 -17.61 -16.85
C ARG A 45 18.52 -18.52 -15.82
N PRO A 46 19.37 -19.47 -16.26
CA PRO A 46 20.04 -20.42 -15.36
C PRO A 46 20.95 -19.80 -14.29
N ASP A 47 21.65 -18.72 -14.64
CA ASP A 47 22.50 -17.94 -13.74
C ASP A 47 21.68 -17.30 -12.61
N SER A 48 20.60 -16.62 -12.98
CA SER A 48 19.65 -15.98 -12.06
C SER A 48 19.03 -17.01 -11.11
N ASN A 49 18.63 -18.18 -11.61
CA ASN A 49 18.09 -19.27 -10.80
C ASN A 49 19.05 -19.75 -9.70
N THR A 50 20.36 -19.79 -10.00
CA THR A 50 21.36 -20.20 -9.00
C THR A 50 21.51 -19.14 -7.92
N TYR A 51 21.60 -17.86 -8.29
CA TYR A 51 21.70 -16.76 -7.33
C TYR A 51 20.45 -16.65 -6.44
N VAL A 52 19.25 -16.79 -7.01
CA VAL A 52 17.99 -16.74 -6.26
C VAL A 52 17.92 -17.89 -5.25
N LYS A 53 18.29 -19.12 -5.64
CA LYS A 53 18.35 -20.26 -4.71
C LYS A 53 19.32 -20.02 -3.55
N MET A 54 20.47 -19.40 -3.80
CA MET A 54 21.42 -19.04 -2.75
C MET A 54 20.83 -17.99 -1.80
N LYS A 55 20.14 -16.96 -2.31
CA LYS A 55 19.47 -15.94 -1.51
C LYS A 55 18.38 -16.53 -0.62
N LEU A 56 17.52 -17.38 -1.17
CA LEU A 56 16.45 -18.07 -0.43
C LEU A 56 17.01 -18.91 0.73
N LYS A 57 18.02 -19.73 0.44
CA LYS A 57 18.66 -20.56 1.46
C LYS A 57 19.33 -19.72 2.55
N ALA A 58 20.03 -18.65 2.16
CA ALA A 58 20.69 -17.77 3.12
C ALA A 58 19.70 -17.00 3.99
N ALA A 59 18.55 -16.59 3.44
CA ALA A 59 17.49 -15.92 4.20
C ALA A 59 16.87 -16.88 5.24
N GLU A 60 16.60 -18.13 4.85
CA GLU A 60 16.13 -19.18 5.76
C GLU A 60 17.13 -19.43 6.91
N GLU A 61 18.42 -19.61 6.58
CA GLU A 61 19.50 -19.75 7.57
C GLU A 61 19.58 -18.56 8.54
N ALA A 62 19.25 -17.35 8.06
CA ALA A 62 19.26 -16.12 8.85
C ALA A 62 17.95 -15.83 9.59
N SER A 63 16.93 -16.70 9.52
CA SER A 63 15.59 -16.45 10.10
C SER A 63 14.86 -15.23 9.49
N ILE A 64 15.03 -15.03 8.18
CA ILE A 64 14.35 -13.99 7.40
C ILE A 64 13.33 -14.67 6.48
N GLY A 65 12.06 -14.23 6.56
CA GLY A 65 11.04 -14.68 5.62
C GLY A 65 11.40 -14.25 4.21
N CYS A 66 11.35 -15.16 3.24
CA CYS A 66 11.70 -14.81 1.86
C CYS A 66 10.69 -15.41 0.88
N GLU A 67 10.13 -14.56 0.04
CA GLU A 67 9.23 -14.96 -1.04
C GLU A 67 9.90 -14.76 -2.41
N LEU A 68 9.74 -15.74 -3.31
CA LEU A 68 10.11 -15.61 -4.71
C LEU A 68 8.86 -15.40 -5.57
N ILE A 69 8.77 -14.25 -6.21
CA ILE A 69 7.74 -13.90 -7.18
C ILE A 69 8.31 -14.13 -8.58
N LYS A 70 8.04 -15.31 -9.14
CA LYS A 70 8.45 -15.66 -10.51
C LYS A 70 7.39 -15.18 -11.51
N LEU A 71 7.83 -14.35 -12.44
CA LEU A 71 7.00 -13.72 -13.47
C LEU A 71 7.43 -14.22 -14.86
N PRO A 72 6.49 -14.32 -15.81
CA PRO A 72 6.81 -14.80 -17.15
C PRO A 72 7.66 -13.76 -17.90
N GLU A 73 8.47 -14.23 -18.85
CA GLU A 73 9.40 -13.39 -19.60
C GLU A 73 8.68 -12.31 -20.42
N ASP A 74 7.44 -12.56 -20.86
CA ASP A 74 6.62 -11.65 -21.66
C ASP A 74 5.80 -10.64 -20.84
N ILE A 75 5.98 -10.58 -19.52
CA ILE A 75 5.27 -9.62 -18.67
C ILE A 75 5.47 -8.17 -19.16
N SER A 76 4.40 -7.38 -19.13
CA SER A 76 4.52 -5.96 -19.47
C SER A 76 5.20 -5.17 -18.36
N GLN A 77 5.85 -4.06 -18.73
CA GLN A 77 6.45 -3.14 -17.76
C GLN A 77 5.41 -2.59 -16.77
N PHE A 78 4.18 -2.32 -17.23
CA PHE A 78 3.10 -1.83 -16.38
C PHE A 78 2.69 -2.84 -15.30
N GLU A 79 2.56 -4.12 -15.67
CA GLU A 79 2.24 -5.18 -14.71
C GLU A 79 3.35 -5.38 -13.68
N LEU A 80 4.62 -5.31 -14.11
CA LEU A 80 5.76 -5.39 -13.20
C LEU A 80 5.80 -4.21 -12.22
N LEU A 81 5.58 -2.98 -12.70
CA LEU A 81 5.47 -1.79 -11.85
C LEU A 81 4.31 -1.91 -10.84
N SER A 82 3.15 -2.40 -11.29
CA SER A 82 1.99 -2.63 -10.42
C SER A 82 2.26 -3.67 -9.33
N LYS A 83 3.12 -4.66 -9.60
CA LYS A 83 3.57 -5.64 -8.59
C LYS A 83 4.51 -4.99 -7.58
N ILE A 84 5.46 -4.17 -8.03
CA ILE A 84 6.37 -3.43 -7.14
C ILE A 84 5.59 -2.47 -6.25
N GLU A 85 4.60 -1.75 -6.79
CA GLU A 85 3.73 -0.86 -6.02
C GLU A 85 2.98 -1.59 -4.90
N LYS A 86 2.45 -2.78 -5.18
CA LYS A 86 1.82 -3.62 -4.14
C LYS A 86 2.79 -4.01 -3.03
N LEU A 87 4.02 -4.36 -3.37
CA LEU A 87 5.05 -4.71 -2.38
C LEU A 87 5.53 -3.50 -1.59
N ASN A 88 5.68 -2.35 -2.26
CA ASN A 88 5.99 -1.06 -1.63
C ASN A 88 4.95 -0.72 -0.54
N ASN A 89 3.67 -0.96 -0.83
CA ASN A 89 2.56 -0.70 0.07
C ASN A 89 2.27 -1.84 1.07
N SER A 90 2.94 -2.98 0.96
CA SER A 90 2.74 -4.10 1.88
C SER A 90 3.42 -3.85 3.23
N LEU A 91 2.71 -4.08 4.33
CA LEU A 91 3.25 -4.00 5.68
C LEU A 91 4.10 -5.21 6.06
N ASP A 92 3.93 -6.31 5.34
CA ASP A 92 4.62 -7.57 5.62
C ASP A 92 5.95 -7.66 4.87
N VAL A 93 6.33 -6.65 4.09
CA VAL A 93 7.53 -6.64 3.24
C VAL A 93 8.47 -5.54 3.69
N ASP A 94 9.68 -5.90 4.12
CA ASP A 94 10.72 -4.96 4.57
C ASP A 94 11.79 -4.69 3.52
N GLY A 95 11.96 -5.62 2.57
CA GLY A 95 12.92 -5.50 1.48
C GLY A 95 12.36 -6.04 0.18
N ILE A 96 12.67 -5.34 -0.91
CA ILE A 96 12.33 -5.74 -2.28
C ILE A 96 13.63 -5.84 -3.06
N LEU A 97 13.81 -6.97 -3.75
CA LEU A 97 14.91 -7.19 -4.68
C LEU A 97 14.35 -7.51 -6.05
N VAL A 98 14.78 -6.77 -7.07
CA VAL A 98 14.52 -7.10 -8.48
C VAL A 98 15.73 -7.82 -9.02
N GLN A 99 15.57 -9.10 -9.39
CA GLN A 99 16.66 -9.90 -9.90
C GLN A 99 17.00 -9.47 -11.34
N LEU A 100 18.21 -8.92 -11.50
CA LEU A 100 18.77 -8.51 -12.77
C LEU A 100 19.57 -9.64 -13.45
N PRO A 101 19.73 -9.60 -14.78
CA PRO A 101 19.13 -8.63 -15.71
C PRO A 101 17.67 -8.96 -16.06
N LEU A 102 16.92 -7.94 -16.47
CA LEU A 102 15.55 -8.08 -16.97
C LEU A 102 15.55 -8.32 -18.49
N PRO A 103 14.43 -8.83 -19.05
CA PRO A 103 14.27 -8.92 -20.51
C PRO A 103 14.42 -7.56 -21.22
N GLU A 104 14.90 -7.59 -22.47
CA GLU A 104 15.26 -6.37 -23.23
C GLU A 104 14.12 -5.37 -23.43
N HIS A 105 12.86 -5.81 -23.41
CA HIS A 105 11.69 -4.93 -23.58
C HIS A 105 11.32 -4.16 -22.31
N ILE A 106 12.01 -4.39 -21.18
CA ILE A 106 11.76 -3.74 -19.90
C ILE A 106 12.92 -2.80 -19.56
N ASP A 107 12.57 -1.57 -19.20
CA ASP A 107 13.54 -0.57 -18.75
C ASP A 107 14.00 -0.86 -17.31
N GLU A 108 15.18 -1.47 -17.17
CA GLU A 108 15.74 -1.86 -15.87
C GLU A 108 15.81 -0.70 -14.88
N THR A 109 16.23 0.49 -15.33
CA THR A 109 16.39 1.66 -14.45
C THR A 109 15.04 2.11 -13.91
N LYS A 110 14.01 2.17 -14.75
CA LYS A 110 12.65 2.51 -14.28
C LYS A 110 12.11 1.49 -13.27
N ILE A 111 12.41 0.22 -13.46
CA ILE A 111 11.97 -0.84 -12.54
C ILE A 111 12.69 -0.75 -11.20
N THR A 112 14.02 -0.59 -11.20
CA THR A 112 14.78 -0.47 -9.94
C THR A 112 14.45 0.82 -9.20
N ASP A 113 14.23 1.93 -9.90
CA ASP A 113 13.88 3.22 -9.31
C ASP A 113 12.47 3.26 -8.71
N ALA A 114 11.59 2.32 -9.09
CA ALA A 114 10.23 2.22 -8.55
C ALA A 114 10.20 1.57 -7.16
N VAL A 115 11.27 0.92 -6.71
CA VAL A 115 11.35 0.38 -5.35
C VAL A 115 11.53 1.52 -4.37
N LEU A 116 10.67 1.61 -3.35
CA LEU A 116 10.76 2.68 -2.34
C LEU A 116 12.12 2.62 -1.62
N ALA A 117 12.70 3.77 -1.35
CA ALA A 117 14.04 3.88 -0.76
C ALA A 117 14.20 3.14 0.57
N ASN A 118 13.12 3.02 1.35
CA ASN A 118 13.09 2.29 2.63
C ASN A 118 12.91 0.77 2.49
N LYS A 119 12.72 0.25 1.27
CA LYS A 119 12.68 -1.18 0.93
C LYS A 119 13.71 -1.59 -0.13
N ASP A 120 14.46 -0.64 -0.68
CA ASP A 120 15.54 -0.86 -1.65
C ASP A 120 16.78 -1.47 -0.98
N VAL A 121 16.71 -2.75 -0.66
CA VAL A 121 17.76 -3.47 0.07
C VAL A 121 19.01 -3.73 -0.77
N ASP A 122 18.94 -3.56 -2.09
CA ASP A 122 20.11 -3.56 -2.97
C ASP A 122 20.81 -2.19 -3.02
N GLY A 123 20.17 -1.11 -2.56
CA GLY A 123 20.75 0.22 -2.47
C GLY A 123 20.99 0.90 -3.82
N PHE A 124 20.27 0.49 -4.87
CA PHE A 124 20.43 1.02 -6.23
C PHE A 124 19.54 2.22 -6.52
N GLY A 125 18.51 2.45 -5.70
CA GLY A 125 17.56 3.51 -5.87
C GLY A 125 18.20 4.91 -5.79
N PRO A 126 17.60 5.92 -6.46
CA PRO A 126 18.18 7.25 -6.57
C PRO A 126 18.48 7.91 -5.22
N PHE A 127 17.65 7.66 -4.21
CA PHE A 127 17.85 8.16 -2.85
C PHE A 127 19.13 7.61 -2.23
N ASN A 128 19.31 6.29 -2.20
CA ASN A 128 20.46 5.64 -1.57
C ASN A 128 21.77 6.01 -2.29
N VAL A 129 21.76 6.01 -3.62
CA VAL A 129 22.91 6.43 -4.43
C VAL A 129 23.24 7.91 -4.22
N GLY A 130 22.21 8.77 -4.15
CA GLY A 130 22.34 10.20 -3.91
C GLY A 130 22.93 10.51 -2.54
N GLU A 131 22.42 9.86 -1.48
CA GLU A 131 22.96 9.99 -0.13
C GLU A 131 24.40 9.47 -0.03
N LEU A 132 24.72 8.34 -0.66
CA LEU A 132 26.09 7.82 -0.69
C LEU A 132 27.08 8.79 -1.37
N ALA A 133 26.61 9.60 -2.32
CA ALA A 133 27.46 10.58 -3.01
C ALA A 133 27.68 11.87 -2.22
N LYS A 134 26.86 12.17 -1.19
CA LYS A 134 27.00 13.37 -0.36
C LYS A 134 28.10 13.16 0.69
N LYS A 135 28.90 14.20 0.94
CA LYS A 135 29.95 14.18 1.98
C LYS A 135 29.42 13.79 3.38
N GLY A 136 28.25 14.32 3.74
CA GLY A 136 27.56 14.02 5.00
C GLY A 136 26.26 13.24 4.81
N GLY A 137 26.12 12.52 3.70
CA GLY A 137 24.89 11.77 3.44
C GLY A 137 24.82 10.47 4.23
N GLU A 138 23.58 10.06 4.51
CA GLU A 138 23.25 8.87 5.27
C GLU A 138 22.28 8.00 4.46
N PRO A 139 22.80 7.16 3.54
CA PRO A 139 21.96 6.27 2.76
C PRO A 139 21.21 5.31 3.68
N LEU A 140 19.97 4.95 3.33
CA LEU A 140 19.22 3.98 4.12
C LEU A 140 19.87 2.59 4.02
N PHE A 141 20.38 2.27 2.83
CA PHE A 141 21.07 1.03 2.51
C PHE A 141 22.32 1.32 1.65
N LEU A 142 23.39 0.57 1.93
CA LEU A 142 24.58 0.56 1.07
C LEU A 142 24.45 -0.57 0.03
N PRO A 143 24.93 -0.38 -1.20
CA PRO A 143 24.94 -1.44 -2.19
C PRO A 143 25.65 -2.71 -1.69
N CYS A 144 25.01 -3.87 -1.87
CA CYS A 144 25.39 -5.12 -1.23
C CYS A 144 26.85 -5.53 -1.48
N THR A 145 27.30 -5.47 -2.73
CA THR A 145 28.66 -5.85 -3.11
C THR A 145 29.72 -4.89 -2.54
N PRO A 146 29.62 -3.56 -2.75
CA PRO A 146 30.49 -2.57 -2.08
C PRO A 146 30.51 -2.69 -0.55
N LYS A 147 29.35 -2.87 0.08
CA LYS A 147 29.25 -3.11 1.53
C LYS A 147 30.00 -4.37 1.95
N GLY A 148 29.88 -5.44 1.16
CA GLY A 148 30.62 -6.68 1.36
C GLY A 148 32.13 -6.49 1.30
N ILE A 149 32.63 -5.71 0.33
CA ILE A 149 34.05 -5.38 0.20
C ILE A 149 34.55 -4.63 1.46
N MET A 150 33.79 -3.66 1.96
CA MET A 150 34.16 -2.93 3.18
C MET A 150 34.24 -3.88 4.40
N HIS A 151 33.33 -4.84 4.53
CA HIS A 151 33.40 -5.86 5.58
C HIS A 151 34.60 -6.79 5.43
N LEU A 152 35.01 -7.13 4.19
CA LEU A 152 36.22 -7.91 3.97
C LEU A 152 37.46 -7.16 4.48
N PHE A 153 37.59 -5.87 4.16
CA PHE A 153 38.69 -5.04 4.68
C PHE A 153 38.69 -4.98 6.21
N GLU A 154 37.53 -4.72 6.82
CA GLU A 154 37.37 -4.63 8.28
C GLU A 154 37.80 -5.94 8.97
N LYS A 155 37.31 -7.09 8.47
CA LYS A 155 37.56 -8.41 9.06
C LYS A 155 38.99 -8.89 8.88
N SER A 156 39.60 -8.55 7.76
CA SER A 156 41.01 -8.78 7.49
C SER A 156 41.93 -7.75 8.14
N LYS A 157 41.39 -6.76 8.87
CA LYS A 157 42.13 -5.67 9.53
C LYS A 157 43.06 -4.91 8.59
N ILE A 158 42.58 -4.68 7.36
CA ILE A 158 43.30 -3.95 6.33
C ILE A 158 43.01 -2.46 6.54
N ASP A 159 44.06 -1.69 6.82
CA ASP A 159 43.96 -0.24 6.97
C ASP A 159 43.79 0.43 5.59
N LEU A 160 42.83 1.34 5.50
CA LEU A 160 42.47 2.07 4.28
C LEU A 160 42.96 3.52 4.31
N GLU A 161 43.24 4.07 5.49
CA GLU A 161 43.53 5.49 5.64
C GLU A 161 44.85 5.86 4.95
N GLY A 162 44.79 6.85 4.07
CA GLY A 162 45.94 7.34 3.30
C GLY A 162 46.49 6.36 2.26
N LYS A 163 45.84 5.20 2.05
CA LYS A 163 46.27 4.21 1.05
C LYS A 163 45.87 4.61 -0.37
N ASP A 164 46.73 4.30 -1.33
CA ASP A 164 46.44 4.48 -2.75
C ASP A 164 45.65 3.29 -3.28
N VAL A 165 44.41 3.52 -3.70
CA VAL A 165 43.46 2.46 -4.10
C VAL A 165 43.05 2.64 -5.54
N VAL A 166 43.20 1.59 -6.35
CA VAL A 166 42.75 1.56 -7.74
C VAL A 166 41.49 0.71 -7.86
N VAL A 167 40.40 1.33 -8.30
CA VAL A 167 39.13 0.66 -8.60
C VAL A 167 39.01 0.50 -10.11
N LEU A 168 39.05 -0.75 -10.59
CA LEU A 168 38.79 -1.07 -11.99
C LEU A 168 37.30 -1.28 -12.21
N GLY A 169 36.70 -0.41 -13.00
CA GLY A 169 35.28 -0.44 -13.30
C GLY A 169 34.53 0.75 -12.71
N ARG A 170 33.51 1.20 -13.43
CA ARG A 170 32.68 2.36 -13.07
C ARG A 170 31.18 2.07 -13.20
N SER A 171 30.80 0.82 -12.97
CA SER A 171 29.39 0.43 -12.92
C SER A 171 28.67 1.14 -11.79
N ASP A 172 27.35 1.33 -11.95
CA ASP A 172 26.50 1.91 -10.90
C ASP A 172 26.30 0.96 -9.72
N ILE A 173 26.47 -0.35 -9.94
CA ILE A 173 26.28 -1.41 -8.93
C ILE A 173 27.50 -1.58 -8.03
N VAL A 174 28.72 -1.52 -8.58
CA VAL A 174 29.96 -1.83 -7.84
C VAL A 174 30.95 -0.69 -7.89
N GLY A 175 31.43 -0.33 -9.09
CA GLY A 175 32.61 0.51 -9.26
C GLY A 175 32.47 1.92 -8.67
N LYS A 176 31.40 2.64 -9.01
CA LYS A 176 31.19 4.00 -8.47
C LYS A 176 30.88 3.97 -6.96
N PRO A 177 30.01 3.08 -6.44
CA PRO A 177 29.77 3.03 -5.00
C PRO A 177 31.00 2.66 -4.15
N ILE A 178 31.80 1.66 -4.55
CA ILE A 178 32.97 1.26 -3.75
C ILE A 178 34.03 2.36 -3.73
N ALA A 179 34.22 3.05 -4.86
CA ALA A 179 35.13 4.21 -4.92
C ALA A 179 34.73 5.27 -3.88
N ARG A 180 33.43 5.57 -3.75
CA ARG A 180 32.92 6.53 -2.76
C ARG A 180 33.12 6.06 -1.32
N LEU A 181 32.85 4.78 -1.04
CA LEU A 181 33.05 4.20 0.30
C LEU A 181 34.52 4.24 0.72
N LEU A 182 35.43 3.94 -0.21
CA LEU A 182 36.86 4.01 0.01
C LEU A 182 37.33 5.46 0.23
N THR A 183 36.84 6.42 -0.56
CA THR A 183 37.11 7.85 -0.33
C THR A 183 36.59 8.31 1.04
N LYS A 184 35.40 7.84 1.46
CA LYS A 184 34.85 8.11 2.79
C LYS A 184 35.70 7.49 3.92
N ALA A 185 36.42 6.42 3.62
CA ALA A 185 37.40 5.79 4.52
C ALA A 185 38.81 6.41 4.42
N ASN A 186 38.94 7.65 3.91
CA ASN A 186 40.19 8.40 3.77
C ASN A 186 41.23 7.78 2.83
N ALA A 187 40.82 6.92 1.90
CA ALA A 187 41.71 6.37 0.87
C ALA A 187 41.85 7.34 -0.33
N ASN A 188 43.02 7.34 -0.97
CA ASN A 188 43.28 8.04 -2.23
C ASN A 188 42.81 7.16 -3.40
N VAL A 189 41.62 7.43 -3.93
CA VAL A 189 40.98 6.53 -4.91
C VAL A 189 41.19 6.98 -6.35
N THR A 190 41.75 6.10 -7.18
CA THR A 190 41.80 6.24 -8.64
C THR A 190 40.84 5.26 -9.30
N VAL A 191 39.85 5.78 -10.05
CA VAL A 191 38.91 4.95 -10.80
C VAL A 191 39.36 4.83 -12.25
N VAL A 192 39.53 3.60 -12.73
CA VAL A 192 39.90 3.29 -14.11
C VAL A 192 38.75 2.58 -14.84
N HIS A 193 38.75 2.65 -16.17
CA HIS A 193 37.68 2.10 -17.01
C HIS A 193 38.20 1.72 -18.39
N SER A 194 37.32 1.16 -19.24
CA SER A 194 37.63 0.66 -20.59
C SER A 194 38.25 1.68 -21.58
N LYS A 195 38.34 2.96 -21.21
CA LYS A 195 39.01 4.01 -22.02
C LYS A 195 40.31 4.49 -21.40
N THR A 196 40.76 3.86 -20.32
CA THR A 196 42.07 4.12 -19.72
C THR A 196 43.12 3.40 -20.58
N PRO A 197 44.12 4.09 -21.13
CA PRO A 197 45.21 3.45 -21.88
C PRO A 197 45.93 2.40 -21.02
N LEU A 198 46.37 1.30 -21.66
CA LEU A 198 46.92 0.14 -20.94
C LEU A 198 48.23 0.47 -20.20
N ASP A 199 49.10 1.28 -20.80
CA ASP A 199 50.31 1.81 -20.19
C ASP A 199 50.00 2.61 -18.91
N LYS A 200 49.00 3.49 -18.99
CA LYS A 200 48.55 4.30 -17.86
C LYS A 200 47.89 3.44 -16.77
N LEU A 201 47.12 2.44 -17.17
CA LEU A 201 46.54 1.47 -16.24
C LEU A 201 47.63 0.72 -15.46
N LYS A 202 48.67 0.24 -16.15
CA LYS A 202 49.80 -0.46 -15.51
C LYS A 202 50.53 0.43 -14.51
N ASN A 203 50.71 1.72 -14.82
CA ASN A 203 51.32 2.66 -13.88
C ASN A 203 50.47 2.82 -12.61
N TYR A 204 49.16 3.04 -12.75
CA TYR A 204 48.27 3.13 -11.59
C TYR A 204 48.27 1.86 -10.73
N LEU A 205 48.23 0.69 -11.36
CA LEU A 205 48.26 -0.59 -10.66
C LEU A 205 49.62 -0.88 -10.01
N GLY A 206 50.71 -0.39 -10.59
CA GLY A 206 52.07 -0.51 -10.05
C GLY A 206 52.28 0.28 -8.76
N ASP A 207 51.58 1.40 -8.59
CA ASP A 207 51.69 2.24 -7.38
C ASP A 207 50.64 1.89 -6.31
N ALA A 208 49.57 1.17 -6.68
CA ALA A 208 48.43 0.89 -5.80
C ALA A 208 48.77 0.03 -4.58
N ASP A 209 48.38 0.47 -3.38
CA ASP A 209 48.36 -0.36 -2.17
C ASP A 209 47.23 -1.39 -2.22
N ILE A 210 46.09 -1.01 -2.80
CA ILE A 210 44.88 -1.83 -2.87
C ILE A 210 44.30 -1.77 -4.28
N VAL A 211 43.89 -2.92 -4.80
CA VAL A 211 43.23 -3.06 -6.10
C VAL A 211 41.87 -3.71 -5.93
N VAL A 212 40.81 -3.07 -6.45
CA VAL A 212 39.46 -3.63 -6.53
C VAL A 212 39.11 -3.84 -8.01
N ALA A 213 39.02 -5.10 -8.44
CA ALA A 213 38.73 -5.46 -9.83
C ALA A 213 37.25 -5.83 -10.00
N ALA A 214 36.51 -5.01 -10.75
CA ALA A 214 35.07 -5.17 -11.02
C ALA A 214 34.72 -4.78 -12.47
N ILE A 215 35.36 -5.45 -13.44
CA ILE A 215 35.24 -5.17 -14.88
C ILE A 215 34.56 -6.30 -15.67
N GLY A 216 34.41 -7.50 -15.10
CA GLY A 216 33.77 -8.64 -15.76
C GLY A 216 34.57 -9.15 -16.96
N GLN A 217 35.90 -9.20 -16.83
CA GLN A 217 36.81 -9.73 -17.85
C GLN A 217 37.71 -10.79 -17.23
N PRO A 218 37.60 -12.06 -17.65
CA PRO A 218 38.29 -13.17 -16.99
C PRO A 218 39.81 -12.99 -17.02
N GLN A 219 40.44 -13.04 -15.84
CA GLN A 219 41.89 -13.05 -15.65
C GLN A 219 42.63 -11.89 -16.34
N PHE A 220 42.00 -10.72 -16.44
CA PHE A 220 42.56 -9.54 -17.10
C PHE A 220 43.75 -8.96 -16.31
N VAL A 221 43.62 -8.78 -15.00
CA VAL A 221 44.67 -8.18 -14.15
C VAL A 221 45.78 -9.21 -13.91
N LYS A 222 47.01 -8.87 -14.28
CA LYS A 222 48.19 -9.75 -14.15
C LYS A 222 49.08 -9.37 -12.98
N GLY A 223 49.71 -10.36 -12.34
CA GLY A 223 50.64 -10.13 -11.23
C GLY A 223 51.84 -9.24 -11.55
N GLU A 224 52.33 -9.28 -12.80
CA GLU A 224 53.42 -8.41 -13.28
C GLU A 224 53.08 -6.90 -13.29
N TRP A 225 51.80 -6.52 -13.18
CA TRP A 225 51.37 -5.11 -13.16
C TRP A 225 51.28 -4.54 -11.75
N LEU A 226 51.52 -5.35 -10.73
CA LEU A 226 51.24 -5.02 -9.33
C LEU A 226 52.54 -4.95 -8.52
N LYS A 227 52.58 -4.05 -7.54
CA LYS A 227 53.67 -4.02 -6.56
C LYS A 227 53.61 -5.18 -5.57
N ASP A 228 54.76 -5.48 -4.98
CA ASP A 228 54.86 -6.46 -3.89
C ASP A 228 54.11 -5.95 -2.65
N GLY A 229 53.31 -6.82 -2.03
CA GLY A 229 52.53 -6.51 -0.84
C GLY A 229 51.15 -5.90 -1.09
N VAL A 230 50.72 -5.76 -2.35
CA VAL A 230 49.39 -5.23 -2.71
C VAL A 230 48.25 -6.06 -2.09
N VAL A 231 47.13 -5.41 -1.75
CA VAL A 231 45.88 -6.08 -1.39
C VAL A 231 44.98 -6.14 -2.61
N VAL A 232 44.43 -7.31 -2.94
CA VAL A 232 43.58 -7.48 -4.14
C VAL A 232 42.21 -8.04 -3.79
N ILE A 233 41.18 -7.27 -4.14
CA ILE A 233 39.77 -7.67 -4.09
C ILE A 233 39.28 -7.94 -5.51
N ASP A 234 39.00 -9.19 -5.81
CA ASP A 234 38.46 -9.66 -7.08
C ASP A 234 36.95 -9.85 -6.96
N VAL A 235 36.20 -8.98 -7.65
CA VAL A 235 34.73 -8.98 -7.68
C VAL A 235 34.20 -9.74 -8.90
N GLY A 236 35.06 -10.03 -9.89
CA GLY A 236 34.67 -10.64 -11.15
C GLY A 236 34.01 -12.00 -10.97
N THR A 237 32.97 -12.28 -11.76
CA THR A 237 32.25 -13.56 -11.76
C THR A 237 32.08 -14.06 -13.20
N ASN A 238 33.18 -14.51 -13.80
CA ASN A 238 33.23 -14.96 -15.19
C ASN A 238 33.18 -16.48 -15.26
N PHE A 239 32.58 -17.05 -16.30
CA PHE A 239 32.60 -18.49 -16.56
C PHE A 239 33.46 -18.80 -17.78
N ILE A 240 34.42 -19.72 -17.62
CA ILE A 240 35.24 -20.22 -18.73
C ILE A 240 35.06 -21.74 -18.88
N PRO A 241 35.16 -22.30 -20.10
CA PRO A 241 35.09 -23.73 -20.32
C PRO A 241 36.09 -24.52 -19.46
N ASP A 242 35.61 -25.57 -18.80
CA ASP A 242 36.41 -26.49 -18.00
C ASP A 242 35.74 -27.86 -17.96
N ALA A 243 36.27 -28.79 -18.76
CA ALA A 243 35.76 -30.14 -18.88
C ALA A 243 35.89 -30.96 -17.58
N SER A 244 36.68 -30.52 -16.60
CA SER A 244 36.81 -31.19 -15.30
C SER A 244 35.63 -30.92 -14.36
N LYS A 245 34.79 -29.91 -14.64
CA LYS A 245 33.62 -29.55 -13.84
C LYS A 245 32.36 -30.20 -14.39
N LYS A 246 31.44 -30.58 -13.50
CA LYS A 246 30.13 -31.15 -13.88
C LYS A 246 29.29 -30.23 -14.79
N SER A 247 29.45 -28.92 -14.64
CA SER A 247 28.81 -27.89 -15.46
C SER A 247 29.49 -27.66 -16.81
N GLY A 248 30.65 -28.30 -17.08
CA GLY A 248 31.50 -28.02 -18.24
C GLY A 248 32.20 -26.66 -18.21
N GLN A 249 32.06 -25.91 -17.11
CA GLN A 249 32.60 -24.56 -16.93
C GLN A 249 33.05 -24.34 -15.49
N ARG A 250 34.10 -23.54 -15.30
CA ARG A 250 34.55 -23.04 -13.99
C ARG A 250 34.38 -21.53 -13.88
N MET A 251 34.10 -21.07 -12.67
CA MET A 251 34.05 -19.66 -12.34
C MET A 251 35.47 -19.12 -12.08
N VAL A 252 35.80 -17.98 -12.68
CA VAL A 252 37.07 -17.25 -12.50
C VAL A 252 36.77 -15.77 -12.34
N GLY A 253 37.66 -15.06 -11.64
CA GLY A 253 37.53 -13.63 -11.42
C GLY A 253 38.17 -12.80 -12.53
N ASP A 254 38.26 -11.49 -12.28
CA ASP A 254 38.91 -10.54 -13.16
C ASP A 254 40.44 -10.55 -13.02
N VAL A 255 40.94 -11.23 -12.00
CA VAL A 255 42.35 -11.31 -11.66
C VAL A 255 42.92 -12.69 -12.03
N ASP A 256 44.12 -12.69 -12.58
CA ASP A 256 44.90 -13.91 -12.73
C ASP A 256 45.45 -14.36 -11.37
N PHE A 257 44.63 -15.15 -10.66
CA PHE A 257 44.83 -15.50 -9.27
C PHE A 257 46.21 -16.10 -8.96
N GLU A 258 46.72 -17.01 -9.80
CA GLU A 258 48.00 -17.67 -9.55
C GLU A 258 49.18 -16.70 -9.66
N SER A 259 49.18 -15.80 -10.65
CA SER A 259 50.26 -14.82 -10.79
C SER A 259 50.19 -13.76 -9.69
N VAL A 260 49.00 -13.27 -9.33
CA VAL A 260 48.83 -12.24 -8.30
C VAL A 260 49.08 -12.76 -6.90
N LYS A 261 48.75 -14.02 -6.59
CA LYS A 261 48.99 -14.64 -5.28
C LYS A 261 50.46 -14.62 -4.85
N THR A 262 51.40 -14.56 -5.80
CA THR A 262 52.85 -14.47 -5.52
C THR A 262 53.31 -13.06 -5.12
N LYS A 263 52.49 -12.04 -5.43
CA LYS A 263 52.77 -10.61 -5.23
C LYS A 263 52.00 -10.03 -4.05
N ALA A 264 50.74 -10.42 -3.90
CA ALA A 264 49.82 -9.82 -2.95
C ALA A 264 50.16 -10.18 -1.49
N SER A 265 49.84 -9.27 -0.57
CA SER A 265 49.76 -9.57 0.87
C SER A 265 48.44 -10.26 1.19
N PHE A 266 47.34 -9.78 0.61
CA PHE A 266 45.99 -10.35 0.73
C PHE A 266 45.32 -10.46 -0.64
N ILE A 267 44.59 -11.55 -0.86
CA ILE A 267 43.79 -11.74 -2.08
C ILE A 267 42.48 -12.47 -1.80
N THR A 268 41.37 -12.03 -2.41
CA THR A 268 40.11 -12.77 -2.41
C THR A 268 40.09 -13.84 -3.51
N PRO A 269 39.69 -15.10 -3.22
CA PRO A 269 39.52 -16.11 -4.25
C PRO A 269 38.21 -15.94 -5.03
N VAL A 270 38.19 -16.40 -6.28
CA VAL A 270 36.96 -16.55 -7.07
C VAL A 270 36.84 -18.00 -7.55
N PRO A 271 35.81 -18.75 -7.14
CA PRO A 271 34.73 -18.38 -6.19
C PRO A 271 35.21 -18.35 -4.73
N GLY A 272 34.40 -17.74 -3.85
CA GLY A 272 34.60 -17.78 -2.40
C GLY A 272 34.98 -16.45 -1.73
N GLY A 273 35.28 -15.41 -2.52
CA GLY A 273 35.56 -14.06 -2.05
C GLY A 273 34.31 -13.20 -1.91
N VAL A 274 34.09 -12.29 -2.86
CA VAL A 274 33.07 -11.23 -2.74
C VAL A 274 31.63 -11.72 -2.92
N GLY A 275 31.40 -12.77 -3.72
CA GLY A 275 30.07 -13.30 -4.02
C GLY A 275 29.25 -13.68 -2.77
N PRO A 276 29.75 -14.55 -1.86
CA PRO A 276 29.08 -14.87 -0.60
C PRO A 276 28.76 -13.66 0.27
N MET A 277 29.65 -12.66 0.30
CA MET A 277 29.44 -11.43 1.07
C MET A 277 28.28 -10.60 0.53
N THR A 278 28.06 -10.60 -0.79
CA THR A 278 26.94 -9.87 -1.41
C THR A 278 25.60 -10.37 -0.88
N VAL A 279 25.43 -11.70 -0.75
CA VAL A 279 24.20 -12.29 -0.18
C VAL A 279 24.06 -11.97 1.30
N ALA A 280 25.14 -12.07 2.09
CA ALA A 280 25.08 -11.75 3.51
C ALA A 280 24.74 -10.26 3.76
N CYS A 281 25.29 -9.35 2.95
CA CYS A 281 25.01 -7.92 3.04
C CYS A 281 23.60 -7.54 2.63
N LEU A 282 23.01 -8.27 1.67
CA LEU A 282 21.59 -8.14 1.32
C LEU A 282 20.71 -8.44 2.54
N LEU A 283 20.96 -9.56 3.22
CA LEU A 283 20.20 -9.95 4.40
C LEU A 283 20.37 -8.96 5.56
N ASP A 284 21.59 -8.44 5.73
CA ASP A 284 21.85 -7.37 6.70
C ASP A 284 21.04 -6.10 6.38
N ASN A 285 20.98 -5.70 5.09
CA ASN A 285 20.14 -4.58 4.67
C ASN A 285 18.65 -4.84 4.93
N VAL A 286 18.16 -6.07 4.72
CA VAL A 286 16.76 -6.45 5.07
C VAL A 286 16.51 -6.26 6.55
N VAL A 287 17.42 -6.69 7.43
CA VAL A 287 17.24 -6.56 8.89
C VAL A 287 17.30 -5.10 9.35
N ILE A 288 18.20 -4.31 8.77
CA ILE A 288 18.25 -2.86 8.99
C ILE A 288 16.92 -2.21 8.57
N GLY A 289 16.40 -2.60 7.39
CA GLY A 289 15.12 -2.14 6.87
C GLY A 289 13.96 -2.50 7.79
N ALA A 290 13.87 -3.77 8.17
CA ALA A 290 12.85 -4.30 9.07
C ALA A 290 12.86 -3.59 10.42
N LYS A 291 14.02 -3.37 11.04
CA LYS A 291 14.12 -2.63 12.31
C LYS A 291 13.65 -1.18 12.18
N LYS A 292 14.02 -0.50 11.09
CA LYS A 292 13.56 0.87 10.81
C LYS A 292 12.04 0.90 10.59
N HIS A 293 11.52 -0.02 9.80
CA HIS A 293 10.10 -0.16 9.50
C HIS A 293 9.29 -0.46 10.78
N TYR A 294 9.75 -1.43 11.59
CA TYR A 294 9.16 -1.75 12.88
C TYR A 294 9.15 -0.54 13.80
N LYS A 295 10.28 0.16 13.94
CA LYS A 295 10.35 1.37 14.77
C LYS A 295 9.37 2.44 14.29
N ALA A 296 9.35 2.75 12.99
CA ALA A 296 8.44 3.75 12.42
C ALA A 296 6.96 3.41 12.66
N ASN A 297 6.58 2.14 12.50
CA ASN A 297 5.21 1.68 12.76
C ASN A 297 4.84 1.65 14.24
N ASN A 298 5.84 1.54 15.13
CA ASN A 298 5.59 1.40 16.56
C ASN A 298 5.69 2.71 17.34
N GLU A 299 6.34 3.73 16.78
CA GLU A 299 6.41 5.06 17.38
C GLU A 299 5.05 5.75 17.37
N THR A 300 4.69 6.36 18.50
CA THR A 300 3.52 7.23 18.55
C THR A 300 3.81 8.48 17.70
N PRO A 301 2.99 8.79 16.68
CA PRO A 301 3.19 9.96 15.82
C PRO A 301 3.22 11.25 16.65
N LYS A 302 3.76 12.34 16.10
CA LYS A 302 3.79 13.63 16.80
C LYS A 302 3.46 14.75 15.83
N PHE A 303 2.41 15.50 16.13
CA PHE A 303 2.07 16.73 15.42
C PHE A 303 3.03 17.84 15.84
N THR A 304 4.08 18.07 15.05
CA THR A 304 5.16 19.03 15.38
C THR A 304 4.96 20.42 14.78
N ASN A 305 4.04 20.58 13.82
CA ASN A 305 3.86 21.82 13.07
C ASN A 305 2.38 22.25 12.98
N PRO A 306 1.70 22.60 14.08
CA PRO A 306 0.30 22.99 14.04
C PRO A 306 0.07 24.29 13.25
N LEU A 307 -1.08 24.42 12.59
CA LEU A 307 -1.48 25.68 11.95
C LEU A 307 -1.64 26.77 13.02
N LYS A 308 -1.05 27.94 12.78
CA LYS A 308 -1.15 29.08 13.70
C LYS A 308 -2.47 29.81 13.48
N LEU A 309 -3.10 30.25 14.57
CA LEU A 309 -4.30 31.08 14.52
C LEU A 309 -3.92 32.55 14.61
N HIS A 310 -4.46 33.35 13.69
CA HIS A 310 -4.33 34.81 13.69
C HIS A 310 -5.67 35.43 14.10
N LEU A 311 -5.83 35.67 15.40
CA LEU A 311 -7.08 36.15 15.97
C LEU A 311 -7.32 37.63 15.62
N GLN A 312 -8.50 37.94 15.12
CA GLN A 312 -8.97 39.29 14.82
C GLN A 312 -10.08 39.74 15.79
N LYS A 313 -10.20 41.07 15.97
CA LYS A 313 -11.27 41.71 16.75
C LYS A 313 -11.83 42.92 15.98
N PRO A 314 -13.16 43.01 15.74
CA PRO A 314 -14.20 42.01 16.09
C PRO A 314 -13.96 40.66 15.40
N VAL A 315 -14.52 39.58 15.95
CA VAL A 315 -14.38 38.23 15.38
C VAL A 315 -15.07 38.22 14.01
N PRO A 316 -14.38 37.86 12.90
CA PRO A 316 -14.99 37.78 11.58
C PRO A 316 -16.04 36.67 11.52
N SER A 317 -16.78 36.59 10.42
CA SER A 317 -17.69 35.46 10.18
C SER A 317 -16.92 34.13 10.05
N ASP A 318 -17.59 33.01 10.35
CA ASP A 318 -16.97 31.67 10.26
C ASP A 318 -16.36 31.39 8.89
N PHE A 319 -17.05 31.82 7.83
CA PHE A 319 -16.59 31.69 6.45
C PHE A 319 -15.31 32.48 6.18
N GLU A 320 -15.22 33.73 6.67
CA GLU A 320 -14.00 34.55 6.53
C GLU A 320 -12.83 33.94 7.28
N ILE A 321 -13.07 33.43 8.51
CA ILE A 321 -12.05 32.73 9.30
C ILE A 321 -11.55 31.49 8.54
N SER A 322 -12.47 30.68 7.99
CA SER A 322 -12.15 29.47 7.23
C SER A 322 -11.30 29.79 6.00
N ARG A 323 -11.69 30.81 5.22
CA ARG A 323 -10.99 31.22 3.98
C ARG A 323 -9.66 31.93 4.22
N ALA A 324 -9.50 32.59 5.37
CA ALA A 324 -8.24 33.24 5.72
C ALA A 324 -7.14 32.25 6.10
N GLN A 325 -7.51 31.00 6.47
CA GLN A 325 -6.55 29.96 6.83
C GLN A 325 -6.21 29.08 5.63
N GLN A 326 -4.93 28.76 5.44
CA GLN A 326 -4.51 27.75 4.47
C GLN A 326 -4.48 26.37 5.15
N PRO A 327 -5.36 25.42 4.78
CA PRO A 327 -5.34 24.09 5.36
C PRO A 327 -4.10 23.32 4.90
N LYS A 328 -3.62 22.41 5.75
CA LYS A 328 -2.64 21.40 5.34
C LYS A 328 -3.28 20.44 4.36
N ARG A 329 -2.49 19.90 3.42
CA ARG A 329 -2.95 18.76 2.60
C ARG A 329 -3.28 17.58 3.50
N ILE A 330 -4.34 16.86 3.17
CA ILE A 330 -4.79 15.72 3.97
C ILE A 330 -3.74 14.62 4.04
N THR A 331 -2.94 14.43 2.99
CA THR A 331 -1.81 13.50 2.96
C THR A 331 -0.75 13.85 3.99
N GLN A 332 -0.47 15.14 4.20
CA GLN A 332 0.45 15.60 5.23
C GLN A 332 -0.14 15.38 6.64
N VAL A 333 -1.44 15.63 6.83
CA VAL A 333 -2.11 15.37 8.11
C VAL A 333 -2.09 13.88 8.43
N ALA A 334 -2.33 13.03 7.43
CA ALA A 334 -2.27 11.58 7.55
C ALA A 334 -0.86 11.08 7.91
N GLU A 335 0.17 11.60 7.24
CA GLU A 335 1.57 11.29 7.56
C GLU A 335 1.92 11.70 9.01
N GLU A 336 1.57 12.92 9.43
CA GLU A 336 1.77 13.39 10.82
C GLU A 336 0.97 12.56 11.83
N ALA A 337 -0.14 11.95 11.41
CA ALA A 337 -0.98 11.04 12.19
C ALA A 337 -0.49 9.58 12.16
N GLY A 338 0.57 9.25 11.42
CA GLY A 338 1.08 7.88 11.25
C GLY A 338 0.16 6.97 10.43
N ILE A 339 -0.72 7.55 9.61
CA ILE A 339 -1.52 6.85 8.61
C ILE A 339 -0.65 6.72 7.36
N LEU A 340 -0.54 5.50 6.84
CA LEU A 340 0.30 5.22 5.69
C LEU A 340 -0.42 5.59 4.39
N ASP A 341 0.33 5.86 3.33
CA ASP A 341 -0.23 6.20 2.01
C ASP A 341 -1.16 5.08 1.50
N ALA A 342 -0.76 3.82 1.68
CA ALA A 342 -1.57 2.64 1.36
C ALA A 342 -2.89 2.53 2.15
N GLU A 343 -3.01 3.25 3.27
CA GLU A 343 -4.20 3.26 4.13
C GLU A 343 -5.07 4.50 3.88
N LEU A 344 -4.67 5.38 2.96
CA LEU A 344 -5.32 6.66 2.71
C LEU A 344 -5.84 6.70 1.27
N GLU A 345 -7.11 7.06 1.11
CA GLU A 345 -7.72 7.30 -0.19
C GLU A 345 -8.07 8.79 -0.29
N PRO A 346 -7.26 9.62 -0.99
CA PRO A 346 -7.51 11.06 -1.10
C PRO A 346 -8.74 11.39 -1.94
N PHE A 347 -9.60 12.27 -1.42
CA PHE A 347 -10.75 12.85 -2.11
C PHE A 347 -10.50 14.34 -2.35
N GLY A 348 -9.53 14.64 -3.22
CA GLY A 348 -9.01 16.00 -3.39
C GLY A 348 -7.89 16.31 -2.39
N PHE A 349 -7.64 17.60 -2.12
CA PHE A 349 -6.46 18.01 -1.36
C PHE A 349 -6.64 17.96 0.16
N TYR A 350 -7.88 18.04 0.67
CA TYR A 350 -8.15 18.35 2.09
C TYR A 350 -9.01 17.32 2.81
N LYS A 351 -9.39 16.24 2.15
CA LYS A 351 -10.19 15.15 2.74
C LYS A 351 -9.83 13.81 2.10
N ALA A 352 -9.99 12.75 2.85
CA ALA A 352 -9.64 11.40 2.45
C ALA A 352 -10.48 10.39 3.23
N LYS A 353 -10.62 9.18 2.69
CA LYS A 353 -11.06 8.00 3.44
C LYS A 353 -9.85 7.27 4.01
N VAL A 354 -10.03 6.57 5.12
CA VAL A 354 -9.00 5.74 5.75
C VAL A 354 -9.43 4.29 5.63
N SER A 355 -8.56 3.43 5.11
CA SER A 355 -8.80 1.99 5.03
C SER A 355 -8.90 1.39 6.43
N LEU A 356 -9.85 0.47 6.62
CA LEU A 356 -9.99 -0.28 7.87
C LEU A 356 -8.83 -1.26 8.12
N ASP A 357 -7.98 -1.52 7.13
CA ASP A 357 -6.78 -2.35 7.31
C ASP A 357 -5.79 -1.75 8.33
N ILE A 358 -5.87 -0.44 8.59
CA ILE A 358 -5.11 0.21 9.66
C ILE A 358 -5.35 -0.45 11.03
N LEU A 359 -6.56 -0.98 11.27
CA LEU A 359 -6.89 -1.68 12.52
C LEU A 359 -6.11 -2.98 12.68
N LYS A 360 -5.78 -3.66 11.57
CA LYS A 360 -4.94 -4.87 11.60
C LYS A 360 -3.51 -4.52 11.97
N ARG A 361 -2.96 -3.45 11.38
CA ARG A 361 -1.60 -2.96 11.68
C ARG A 361 -1.46 -2.51 13.13
N LEU A 362 -2.49 -1.85 13.66
CA LEU A 362 -2.48 -1.27 15.00
C LEU A 362 -3.09 -2.20 16.08
N ASN A 363 -3.36 -3.46 15.77
CA ASN A 363 -4.04 -4.40 16.69
C ASN A 363 -3.33 -4.58 18.05
N ASN A 364 -2.00 -4.50 18.06
CA ASN A 364 -1.16 -4.64 19.24
C ASN A 364 -0.91 -3.30 19.96
N LYS A 365 -1.58 -2.23 19.54
CA LYS A 365 -1.46 -0.90 20.13
C LYS A 365 -2.49 -0.65 21.21
N VAL A 366 -2.09 0.12 22.21
CA VAL A 366 -3.00 0.58 23.26
C VAL A 366 -3.95 1.62 22.66
N ASN A 367 -5.26 1.38 22.80
CA ASN A 367 -6.27 2.31 22.33
C ASN A 367 -6.15 3.68 23.01
N GLY A 368 -6.41 4.72 22.23
CA GLY A 368 -6.54 6.08 22.74
C GLY A 368 -7.72 6.22 23.72
N LYS A 369 -7.71 7.30 24.51
CA LYS A 369 -8.85 7.62 25.38
C LYS A 369 -9.99 8.17 24.55
N TYR A 370 -11.18 7.60 24.69
CA TYR A 370 -12.40 8.13 24.07
C TYR A 370 -13.03 9.18 24.98
N VAL A 371 -13.13 10.42 24.51
CA VAL A 371 -13.77 11.53 25.24
C VAL A 371 -15.08 11.86 24.55
N LEU A 372 -16.19 11.50 25.19
CA LEU A 372 -17.52 11.74 24.65
C LEU A 372 -18.00 13.14 25.04
N VAL A 373 -18.14 14.04 24.06
CA VAL A 373 -18.78 15.35 24.24
C VAL A 373 -20.29 15.18 24.09
N THR A 374 -20.97 14.96 25.21
CA THR A 374 -22.44 14.87 25.25
C THR A 374 -23.09 16.23 25.42
N GLY A 375 -24.42 16.27 25.21
CA GLY A 375 -25.36 17.33 25.63
C GLY A 375 -24.79 18.69 26.01
N ILE A 376 -25.03 19.66 25.14
CA ILE A 376 -24.94 21.08 25.48
C ILE A 376 -26.36 21.65 25.48
N THR A 377 -26.60 22.72 26.23
CA THR A 377 -27.80 23.53 26.04
C THR A 377 -27.78 24.07 24.60
N PRO A 378 -28.77 23.77 23.75
CA PRO A 378 -28.80 24.26 22.38
C PRO A 378 -28.77 25.78 22.40
N THR A 379 -27.74 26.39 21.82
CA THR A 379 -27.75 27.83 21.57
C THR A 379 -28.65 28.12 20.36
N PRO A 380 -29.29 29.30 20.29
CA PRO A 380 -30.11 29.69 19.13
C PRO A 380 -29.35 29.64 17.80
N LEU A 381 -28.02 29.79 17.84
CA LEU A 381 -27.13 29.86 16.68
C LEU A 381 -26.51 28.51 16.28
N GLY A 382 -26.87 27.40 16.95
CA GLY A 382 -26.35 26.06 16.59
C GLY A 382 -24.89 25.79 17.01
N GLU A 383 -24.18 26.82 17.46
CA GLU A 383 -22.84 26.72 18.05
C GLU A 383 -22.88 25.85 19.29
N GLY A 384 -22.08 24.79 19.26
CA GLY A 384 -22.40 23.76 20.18
C GLY A 384 -21.52 22.54 20.22
N LYS A 385 -22.06 21.38 19.83
CA LYS A 385 -21.35 20.11 20.01
C LYS A 385 -20.08 20.08 19.17
N SER A 386 -20.19 20.39 17.88
CA SER A 386 -19.03 20.45 16.98
C SER A 386 -18.02 21.49 17.46
N THR A 387 -18.47 22.71 17.78
CA THR A 387 -17.62 23.80 18.28
C THR A 387 -16.87 23.41 19.55
N THR A 388 -17.55 22.81 20.53
CA THR A 388 -16.96 22.32 21.78
C THR A 388 -15.99 21.17 21.52
N THR A 389 -16.34 20.22 20.66
CA THR A 389 -15.45 19.09 20.29
C THR A 389 -14.16 19.59 19.65
N VAL A 390 -14.27 20.49 18.65
CA VAL A 390 -13.10 21.07 17.96
C VAL A 390 -12.28 21.92 18.92
N GLY A 391 -12.91 22.80 19.70
CA GLY A 391 -12.23 23.65 20.68
C GLY A 391 -11.52 22.85 21.77
N LEU A 392 -12.12 21.76 22.26
CA LEU A 392 -11.48 20.84 23.21
C LEU A 392 -10.26 20.15 22.58
N ALA A 393 -10.40 19.63 21.36
CA ALA A 393 -9.28 19.01 20.65
C ALA A 393 -8.13 19.99 20.42
N GLN A 394 -8.44 21.22 19.99
CA GLN A 394 -7.47 22.30 19.85
C GLN A 394 -6.78 22.63 21.18
N ALA A 395 -7.52 22.73 22.28
CA ALA A 395 -6.94 23.03 23.60
C ALA A 395 -6.00 21.93 24.09
N LEU A 396 -6.41 20.66 23.96
CA LEU A 396 -5.58 19.51 24.33
C LEU A 396 -4.31 19.41 23.45
N GLY A 397 -4.45 19.66 22.15
CA GLY A 397 -3.32 19.66 21.22
C GLY A 397 -2.36 20.83 21.45
N ALA A 398 -2.87 22.06 21.45
CA ALA A 398 -2.06 23.27 21.50
C ALA A 398 -1.43 23.53 22.87
N HIS A 399 -2.15 23.25 23.97
CA HIS A 399 -1.68 23.57 25.32
C HIS A 399 -1.10 22.37 26.06
N LEU A 400 -1.65 21.16 25.86
CA LEU A 400 -1.17 19.95 26.54
C LEU A 400 -0.27 19.07 25.66
N LYS A 401 -0.07 19.45 24.39
CA LYS A 401 0.79 18.72 23.43
C LYS A 401 0.40 17.25 23.31
N LYS A 402 -0.90 16.96 23.35
CA LYS A 402 -1.46 15.61 23.18
C LYS A 402 -1.85 15.39 21.73
N ASN A 403 -1.65 14.18 21.22
CA ASN A 403 -2.29 13.76 19.98
C ASN A 403 -3.78 13.60 20.24
N VAL A 404 -4.59 14.39 19.55
CA VAL A 404 -6.05 14.37 19.70
C VAL A 404 -6.67 14.51 18.33
N PHE A 405 -7.68 13.68 18.06
CA PHE A 405 -8.48 13.74 16.86
C PHE A 405 -9.89 14.18 17.25
N ALA A 406 -10.41 15.18 16.56
CA ALA A 406 -11.80 15.61 16.72
C ALA A 406 -12.68 14.74 15.81
N ASN A 407 -13.49 13.86 16.40
CA ASN A 407 -14.44 13.03 15.66
C ASN A 407 -15.78 13.76 15.58
N VAL A 408 -16.09 14.28 14.39
CA VAL A 408 -17.37 14.93 14.08
C VAL A 408 -18.06 14.22 12.92
N ARG A 409 -19.39 14.21 12.93
CA ARG A 409 -20.20 13.63 11.85
C ARG A 409 -20.30 14.61 10.67
N GLN A 410 -20.38 14.07 9.45
CA GLN A 410 -20.75 14.87 8.29
C GLN A 410 -22.11 15.57 8.53
N PRO A 411 -22.23 16.87 8.25
CA PRO A 411 -23.51 17.58 8.29
C PRO A 411 -24.42 17.14 7.14
N SER A 412 -25.73 17.06 7.42
CA SER A 412 -26.76 17.08 6.38
C SER A 412 -26.88 18.49 5.80
N MET A 413 -27.16 18.59 4.50
CA MET A 413 -27.34 19.87 3.83
C MET A 413 -28.59 20.63 4.32
N GLY A 414 -29.64 19.93 4.73
CA GLY A 414 -30.89 20.55 5.22
C GLY A 414 -30.66 21.54 6.39
N PRO A 415 -29.97 21.12 7.48
CA PRO A 415 -29.54 22.03 8.54
C PRO A 415 -28.51 23.08 8.11
N THR A 416 -27.58 22.72 7.21
CA THR A 416 -26.52 23.62 6.72
C THR A 416 -27.07 24.87 6.03
N PHE A 417 -28.11 24.72 5.21
CA PHE A 417 -28.79 25.86 4.55
C PHE A 417 -29.83 26.56 5.44
N GLY A 418 -30.03 26.09 6.67
CA GLY A 418 -30.97 26.63 7.63
C GLY A 418 -30.31 27.52 8.70
N ILE A 419 -31.09 27.85 9.74
CA ILE A 419 -30.70 28.75 10.83
C ILE A 419 -29.48 28.24 11.63
N LYS A 420 -29.20 26.93 11.62
CA LYS A 420 -28.17 26.33 12.49
C LYS A 420 -26.72 26.59 12.03
N GLY A 421 -26.52 27.11 10.82
CA GLY A 421 -25.18 27.14 10.20
C GLY A 421 -24.63 25.72 10.00
N GLY A 422 -23.58 25.59 9.19
CA GLY A 422 -22.97 24.29 8.94
C GLY A 422 -22.45 23.63 10.22
N ALA A 423 -22.45 22.29 10.31
CA ALA A 423 -21.99 21.59 11.51
C ALA A 423 -20.45 21.51 11.65
N ALA A 424 -19.72 22.39 10.96
CA ALA A 424 -18.27 22.48 10.96
C ALA A 424 -17.68 23.03 12.27
N GLY A 425 -18.49 23.70 13.10
CA GLY A 425 -18.02 24.42 14.28
C GLY A 425 -18.35 25.92 14.16
N GLY A 426 -17.67 26.76 14.94
CA GLY A 426 -17.88 28.21 14.93
C GLY A 426 -16.69 28.98 15.47
N GLY A 427 -16.55 30.24 15.04
CA GLY A 427 -15.39 31.09 15.32
C GLY A 427 -14.09 30.44 14.86
N TYR A 428 -13.06 30.45 15.71
CA TYR A 428 -11.78 29.78 15.43
C TYR A 428 -11.78 28.27 15.75
N SER A 429 -12.89 27.76 16.29
CA SER A 429 -13.09 26.35 16.65
C SER A 429 -13.95 25.65 15.59
N GLN A 430 -13.39 25.48 14.40
CA GLN A 430 -14.08 24.90 13.24
C GLN A 430 -13.19 23.98 12.40
N VAL A 431 -13.84 23.07 11.67
CA VAL A 431 -13.23 22.24 10.61
C VAL A 431 -13.08 23.07 9.34
N ILE A 432 -11.91 23.00 8.70
CA ILE A 432 -11.60 23.73 7.45
C ILE A 432 -11.08 22.74 6.38
N PRO A 433 -11.33 22.97 5.07
CA PRO A 433 -12.24 23.99 4.51
C PRO A 433 -13.71 23.73 4.87
N MET A 434 -14.39 24.76 5.35
CA MET A 434 -15.75 24.64 5.88
C MET A 434 -16.78 24.34 4.77
N ASP A 435 -16.59 24.92 3.59
CA ASP A 435 -17.42 24.71 2.41
C ASP A 435 -17.36 23.26 1.92
N GLU A 436 -16.16 22.68 1.81
CA GLU A 436 -16.02 21.27 1.45
C GLU A 436 -16.66 20.34 2.48
N PHE A 437 -16.47 20.61 3.78
CA PHE A 437 -17.05 19.80 4.85
C PHE A 437 -18.58 19.89 4.88
N ASN A 438 -19.14 21.08 4.63
CA ASN A 438 -20.58 21.32 4.72
C ASN A 438 -21.37 20.91 3.48
N MET A 439 -20.78 21.04 2.29
CA MET A 439 -21.50 20.85 1.03
C MET A 439 -21.39 19.43 0.49
N HIS A 440 -20.18 18.88 0.46
CA HIS A 440 -19.92 17.58 -0.15
C HIS A 440 -18.58 17.01 0.33
N VAL A 441 -18.60 16.34 1.49
CA VAL A 441 -17.40 15.69 2.09
C VAL A 441 -16.89 14.61 1.13
N THR A 442 -17.41 13.39 1.24
CA THR A 442 -16.98 12.22 0.47
C THR A 442 -18.08 11.67 -0.42
N GLY A 443 -19.28 12.27 -0.39
CA GLY A 443 -20.44 11.84 -1.16
C GLY A 443 -21.29 10.75 -0.50
N ASP A 444 -21.01 10.37 0.76
CA ASP A 444 -21.69 9.25 1.42
C ASP A 444 -23.22 9.49 1.58
N ILE A 445 -23.63 10.71 1.91
CA ILE A 445 -25.07 11.07 1.93
C ILE A 445 -25.69 10.99 0.53
N HIS A 446 -24.94 11.31 -0.53
CA HIS A 446 -25.44 11.20 -1.90
C HIS A 446 -25.64 9.73 -2.30
N ALA A 447 -24.70 8.84 -1.96
CA ALA A 447 -24.83 7.40 -2.13
C ALA A 447 -26.09 6.85 -1.45
N ILE A 448 -26.32 7.21 -0.18
CA ILE A 448 -27.53 6.82 0.56
C ILE A 448 -28.81 7.36 -0.10
N THR A 449 -28.77 8.60 -0.60
CA THR A 449 -29.90 9.20 -1.34
C THR A 449 -30.24 8.35 -2.57
N MET A 450 -29.23 7.94 -3.34
CA MET A 450 -29.40 7.11 -4.53
C MET A 450 -29.91 5.71 -4.17
N ALA A 451 -29.32 5.05 -3.18
CA ALA A 451 -29.72 3.72 -2.73
C ALA A 451 -31.20 3.68 -2.27
N ASN A 452 -31.61 4.64 -1.44
CA ASN A 452 -32.99 4.73 -0.95
C ASN A 452 -33.98 5.00 -2.08
N ASN A 453 -33.64 5.95 -2.97
CA ASN A 453 -34.52 6.34 -4.08
C ASN A 453 -34.61 5.27 -5.18
N LEU A 454 -33.55 4.49 -5.38
CA LEU A 454 -33.56 3.30 -6.23
C LEU A 454 -34.60 2.30 -5.73
N LEU A 455 -34.62 1.99 -4.43
CA LEU A 455 -35.61 1.09 -3.86
C LEU A 455 -37.04 1.66 -4.02
N ALA A 456 -37.24 2.95 -3.75
CA ALA A 456 -38.53 3.59 -3.95
C ALA A 456 -39.04 3.47 -5.41
N ALA A 457 -38.15 3.70 -6.38
CA ALA A 457 -38.48 3.55 -7.80
C ALA A 457 -38.76 2.10 -8.20
N ALA A 458 -37.99 1.15 -7.63
CA ALA A 458 -38.18 -0.27 -7.87
C ALA A 458 -39.52 -0.78 -7.34
N ILE A 459 -39.98 -0.29 -6.17
CA ILE A 459 -41.29 -0.60 -5.61
C ILE A 459 -42.40 -0.16 -6.57
N ASP A 460 -42.40 1.11 -6.96
CA ASP A 460 -43.43 1.67 -7.84
C ASP A 460 -43.46 0.93 -9.20
N THR A 461 -42.28 0.65 -9.77
CA THR A 461 -42.13 -0.09 -11.05
C THR A 461 -42.61 -1.53 -10.92
N ARG A 462 -42.29 -2.20 -9.81
CA ARG A 462 -42.71 -3.58 -9.54
C ARG A 462 -44.23 -3.68 -9.50
N MET A 463 -44.89 -2.77 -8.78
CA MET A 463 -46.36 -2.74 -8.69
C MET A 463 -47.03 -2.46 -10.03
N PHE A 464 -46.49 -1.53 -10.83
CA PHE A 464 -46.99 -1.24 -12.16
C PHE A 464 -46.91 -2.45 -13.09
N HIS A 465 -45.79 -3.18 -13.08
CA HIS A 465 -45.64 -4.36 -13.92
C HIS A 465 -46.47 -5.55 -13.44
N GLU A 466 -46.64 -5.74 -12.13
CA GLU A 466 -47.52 -6.78 -11.59
C GLU A 466 -49.00 -6.50 -11.92
N SER A 467 -49.45 -5.26 -11.85
CA SER A 467 -50.84 -4.90 -12.16
C SER A 467 -51.19 -4.98 -13.65
N THR A 468 -50.19 -4.87 -14.53
CA THR A 468 -50.41 -4.80 -15.99
C THR A 468 -50.08 -6.09 -16.75
N GLN A 469 -49.49 -7.10 -16.10
CA GLN A 469 -49.03 -8.33 -16.76
C GLN A 469 -49.57 -9.59 -16.09
N LYS A 470 -49.73 -10.65 -16.90
CA LYS A 470 -49.98 -12.01 -16.42
C LYS A 470 -48.68 -12.66 -15.91
N ASP A 471 -48.82 -13.67 -15.08
CA ASP A 471 -47.72 -14.23 -14.27
C ASP A 471 -46.63 -14.88 -15.12
N GLY A 472 -47.01 -15.69 -16.11
CA GLY A 472 -46.05 -16.32 -17.03
C GLY A 472 -45.18 -15.30 -17.78
N PRO A 473 -45.77 -14.30 -18.48
CA PRO A 473 -44.99 -13.21 -19.08
C PRO A 473 -44.11 -12.45 -18.09
N LEU A 474 -44.60 -12.14 -16.88
CA LEU A 474 -43.83 -11.46 -15.84
C LEU A 474 -42.62 -12.30 -15.42
N TYR A 475 -42.82 -13.59 -15.16
CA TYR A 475 -41.76 -14.54 -14.85
C TYR A 475 -40.69 -14.61 -15.94
N ARG A 476 -41.11 -14.64 -17.22
CA ARG A 476 -40.17 -14.64 -18.35
C ARG A 476 -39.31 -13.39 -18.43
N ARG A 477 -39.77 -12.25 -17.91
CA ARG A 477 -39.00 -11.01 -17.83
C ARG A 477 -38.10 -10.96 -16.60
N LEU A 478 -38.57 -11.48 -15.46
CA LEU A 478 -37.76 -11.59 -14.24
C LEU A 478 -36.59 -12.57 -14.42
N VAL A 479 -36.83 -13.69 -15.11
CA VAL A 479 -35.81 -14.70 -15.41
C VAL A 479 -35.68 -14.83 -16.93
N PRO A 480 -35.03 -13.87 -17.61
CA PRO A 480 -34.91 -13.91 -19.06
C PRO A 480 -33.97 -15.04 -19.49
N GLU A 481 -34.22 -15.56 -20.68
CA GLU A 481 -33.37 -16.56 -21.31
C GLU A 481 -32.18 -15.87 -21.99
N LYS A 482 -30.95 -16.26 -21.62
CA LYS A 482 -29.72 -15.75 -22.22
C LYS A 482 -28.96 -16.91 -22.85
N LYS A 483 -28.75 -16.86 -24.17
CA LYS A 483 -28.12 -17.95 -24.94
C LYS A 483 -28.77 -19.32 -24.71
N GLY A 484 -30.11 -19.37 -24.65
CA GLY A 484 -30.84 -20.63 -24.46
C GLY A 484 -31.02 -21.07 -23.01
N VAL A 485 -30.47 -20.34 -22.03
CA VAL A 485 -30.43 -20.77 -20.63
C VAL A 485 -31.04 -19.72 -19.71
N ARG A 486 -31.91 -20.17 -18.81
CA ARG A 486 -32.45 -19.40 -17.68
C ARG A 486 -31.64 -19.73 -16.43
N LYS A 487 -31.31 -18.73 -15.61
CA LYS A 487 -30.66 -18.92 -14.31
C LYS A 487 -31.25 -17.98 -13.29
N PHE A 488 -31.49 -18.48 -12.08
CA PHE A 488 -31.80 -17.63 -10.94
C PHE A 488 -30.57 -16.86 -10.49
N THR A 489 -30.78 -15.61 -10.07
CA THR A 489 -29.75 -14.83 -9.39
C THR A 489 -29.66 -15.23 -7.92
N PRO A 490 -28.56 -14.91 -7.20
CA PRO A 490 -28.48 -15.18 -5.76
C PRO A 490 -29.64 -14.59 -4.94
N SER A 491 -30.14 -13.41 -5.28
CA SER A 491 -31.33 -12.81 -4.63
C SER A 491 -32.61 -13.59 -4.91
N MET A 492 -32.78 -14.11 -6.13
CA MET A 492 -33.93 -14.95 -6.47
C MET A 492 -33.93 -16.28 -5.73
N LEU A 493 -32.75 -16.88 -5.51
CA LEU A 493 -32.62 -18.10 -4.71
C LEU A 493 -33.05 -17.86 -3.25
N ARG A 494 -32.64 -16.74 -2.64
CA ARG A 494 -33.09 -16.35 -1.29
C ARG A 494 -34.60 -16.15 -1.20
N ARG A 495 -35.21 -15.64 -2.27
CA ARG A 495 -36.67 -15.53 -2.37
C ARG A 495 -37.33 -16.91 -2.43
N LEU A 496 -36.81 -17.84 -3.22
CA LEU A 496 -37.33 -19.21 -3.30
C LEU A 496 -37.23 -19.91 -1.93
N GLU A 497 -36.11 -19.74 -1.23
CA GLU A 497 -35.92 -20.21 0.14
C GLU A 497 -36.99 -19.65 1.09
N LYS A 498 -37.26 -18.33 1.03
CA LYS A 498 -38.33 -17.69 1.81
C LYS A 498 -39.71 -18.27 1.51
N LEU A 499 -39.95 -18.72 0.28
CA LEU A 499 -41.20 -19.36 -0.15
C LEU A 499 -41.25 -20.87 0.14
N GLY A 500 -40.16 -21.46 0.66
CA GLY A 500 -40.08 -22.92 0.89
C GLY A 500 -39.89 -23.74 -0.38
N ILE A 501 -39.41 -23.14 -1.46
CA ILE A 501 -39.19 -23.79 -2.76
C ILE A 501 -37.71 -24.14 -2.92
N ASN A 502 -37.38 -25.43 -2.95
CA ASN A 502 -35.99 -25.92 -3.01
C ASN A 502 -35.43 -26.10 -4.44
N LYS A 503 -36.20 -25.71 -5.47
CA LYS A 503 -35.82 -25.87 -6.88
C LYS A 503 -34.85 -24.78 -7.31
N THR A 504 -33.81 -25.16 -8.06
CA THR A 504 -32.77 -24.23 -8.54
C THR A 504 -32.75 -24.05 -10.05
N ASP A 505 -33.44 -24.89 -10.82
CA ASP A 505 -33.66 -24.68 -12.25
C ASP A 505 -34.96 -23.88 -12.48
N PRO A 506 -34.90 -22.70 -13.12
CA PRO A 506 -36.08 -21.93 -13.49
C PRO A 506 -37.15 -22.66 -14.32
N ASN A 507 -36.79 -23.73 -15.03
CA ASN A 507 -37.73 -24.47 -15.87
C ASN A 507 -38.53 -25.53 -15.09
N GLU A 508 -38.14 -25.83 -13.85
CA GLU A 508 -38.78 -26.84 -13.00
C GLU A 508 -39.91 -26.29 -12.12
N LEU A 509 -40.10 -24.96 -12.08
CA LEU A 509 -41.16 -24.35 -11.30
C LEU A 509 -42.54 -24.68 -11.88
N THR A 510 -43.47 -25.12 -11.03
CA THR A 510 -44.89 -25.30 -11.42
C THR A 510 -45.56 -23.95 -11.68
N PRO A 511 -46.71 -23.90 -12.38
CA PRO A 511 -47.44 -22.65 -12.56
C PRO A 511 -47.75 -21.92 -11.24
N GLU A 512 -48.07 -22.65 -10.18
CA GLU A 512 -48.34 -22.10 -8.84
C GLU A 512 -47.08 -21.51 -8.21
N GLU A 513 -45.97 -22.22 -8.27
CA GLU A 513 -44.67 -21.74 -7.78
C GLU A 513 -44.19 -20.51 -8.58
N ILE A 514 -44.43 -20.49 -9.90
CA ILE A 514 -44.16 -19.33 -10.76
C ILE A 514 -44.97 -18.12 -10.30
N THR A 515 -46.26 -18.29 -10.01
CA THR A 515 -47.11 -17.19 -9.52
C THR A 515 -46.61 -16.68 -8.17
N GLN A 516 -46.33 -17.57 -7.21
CA GLN A 516 -45.81 -17.20 -5.89
C GLN A 516 -44.44 -16.50 -5.97
N PHE A 517 -43.56 -16.98 -6.86
CA PHE A 517 -42.25 -16.37 -7.06
C PHE A 517 -42.36 -15.01 -7.75
N ALA A 518 -43.14 -14.89 -8.83
CA ALA A 518 -43.20 -13.71 -9.66
C ALA A 518 -44.01 -12.56 -9.04
N ARG A 519 -45.08 -12.86 -8.28
CA ARG A 519 -45.91 -11.83 -7.65
C ARG A 519 -45.53 -11.59 -6.19
N LEU A 520 -45.29 -10.33 -5.85
CA LEU A 520 -45.25 -9.87 -4.47
C LEU A 520 -46.64 -9.49 -3.97
N ASP A 521 -47.52 -9.06 -4.89
CA ASP A 521 -48.87 -8.57 -4.59
C ASP A 521 -48.86 -7.54 -3.45
N ILE A 522 -47.95 -6.56 -3.59
CA ILE A 522 -47.74 -5.49 -2.59
C ILE A 522 -49.05 -4.74 -2.37
N ASP A 523 -49.43 -4.58 -1.11
CA ASP A 523 -50.52 -3.71 -0.70
C ASP A 523 -50.03 -2.24 -0.71
N PRO A 524 -50.55 -1.37 -1.61
CA PRO A 524 -50.12 0.01 -1.71
C PRO A 524 -50.18 0.81 -0.40
N GLU A 525 -51.18 0.52 0.44
CA GLU A 525 -51.42 1.25 1.70
C GLU A 525 -50.45 0.86 2.80
N SER A 526 -49.81 -0.31 2.67
CA SER A 526 -48.82 -0.81 3.63
C SER A 526 -47.40 -0.26 3.40
N ILE A 527 -47.17 0.45 2.30
CA ILE A 527 -45.82 0.90 1.91
C ILE A 527 -45.35 2.02 2.83
N THR A 528 -44.32 1.74 3.61
CA THR A 528 -43.67 2.73 4.50
C THR A 528 -42.54 3.48 3.79
N TRP A 529 -42.07 2.97 2.65
CA TRP A 529 -40.89 3.50 1.96
C TRP A 529 -41.18 4.80 1.19
N ARG A 530 -40.49 5.87 1.56
CA ARG A 530 -40.55 7.20 0.95
C ARG A 530 -39.24 7.51 0.22
N ARG A 531 -39.30 8.42 -0.76
CA ARG A 531 -38.08 8.94 -1.38
C ARG A 531 -37.35 9.83 -0.38
N VAL A 532 -36.09 10.14 -0.64
CA VAL A 532 -35.29 11.04 0.20
C VAL A 532 -34.59 12.10 -0.63
N VAL A 533 -34.39 13.25 0.00
CA VAL A 533 -33.59 14.37 -0.52
C VAL A 533 -32.90 15.02 0.67
N ASP A 534 -31.61 15.35 0.53
CA ASP A 534 -30.86 15.96 1.63
C ASP A 534 -31.04 17.49 1.71
N CYS A 535 -32.12 18.03 1.14
CA CYS A 535 -32.53 19.42 1.28
C CYS A 535 -33.83 19.50 2.09
N ASN A 536 -33.98 20.52 2.92
CA ASN A 536 -35.23 20.72 3.67
C ASN A 536 -36.29 21.39 2.79
N ASP A 537 -36.99 20.60 2.00
CA ASP A 537 -38.15 21.05 1.22
C ASP A 537 -39.45 20.62 1.90
N ARG A 538 -40.19 21.60 2.45
CA ARG A 538 -41.46 21.37 3.13
C ARG A 538 -42.56 20.89 2.18
N PHE A 539 -42.55 21.32 0.92
CA PHE A 539 -43.61 21.01 -0.04
C PHE A 539 -43.48 19.58 -0.59
N LEU A 540 -42.28 18.98 -0.52
CA LEU A 540 -42.07 17.59 -0.93
C LEU A 540 -42.46 16.54 0.12
N ARG A 541 -42.92 16.95 1.32
CA ARG A 541 -43.35 16.00 2.37
C ARG A 541 -44.61 15.21 2.01
N GLY A 542 -45.40 15.70 1.05
CA GLY A 542 -46.55 15.00 0.50
C GLY A 542 -46.62 15.28 -0.99
N ILE A 543 -46.55 14.22 -1.80
CA ILE A 543 -46.62 14.29 -3.25
C ILE A 543 -47.50 13.17 -3.81
N THR A 544 -47.88 13.29 -5.07
CA THR A 544 -48.47 12.19 -5.84
C THR A 544 -47.56 11.86 -7.00
N VAL A 545 -47.15 10.59 -7.10
CA VAL A 545 -46.34 10.08 -8.22
C VAL A 545 -47.21 9.38 -9.26
N GLY A 546 -46.68 9.15 -10.46
CA GLY A 546 -47.37 8.40 -11.52
C GLY A 546 -48.45 9.19 -12.27
N GLN A 547 -48.40 10.53 -12.23
CA GLN A 547 -49.40 11.37 -12.89
C GLN A 547 -49.27 11.44 -14.42
N ALA A 548 -48.16 10.94 -14.99
CA ALA A 548 -47.96 10.93 -16.43
C ALA A 548 -48.97 9.97 -17.10
N PRO A 549 -49.50 10.30 -18.30
CA PRO A 549 -50.45 9.43 -19.01
C PRO A 549 -49.91 8.01 -19.28
N THR A 550 -48.59 7.86 -19.39
CA THR A 550 -47.90 6.57 -19.60
C THR A 550 -48.07 5.59 -18.44
N GLU A 551 -48.35 6.09 -17.23
CA GLU A 551 -48.55 5.26 -16.05
C GLU A 551 -49.99 4.74 -15.93
N LYS A 552 -50.85 5.00 -16.92
CA LYS A 552 -52.19 4.41 -17.07
C LYS A 552 -53.09 4.60 -15.83
N GLY A 553 -52.98 5.76 -15.18
CA GLY A 553 -53.74 6.07 -13.96
C GLY A 553 -53.20 5.38 -12.70
N PHE A 554 -52.05 4.70 -12.76
CA PHE A 554 -51.36 4.15 -11.60
C PHE A 554 -50.67 5.28 -10.83
N THR A 555 -51.44 5.95 -9.97
CA THR A 555 -50.94 7.01 -9.09
C THR A 555 -50.80 6.54 -7.65
N ARG A 556 -49.83 7.11 -6.91
CA ARG A 556 -49.65 6.82 -5.48
C ARG A 556 -49.34 8.09 -4.68
N ALA A 557 -50.00 8.27 -3.54
CA ALA A 557 -49.65 9.30 -2.57
C ALA A 557 -48.42 8.86 -1.76
N THR A 558 -47.41 9.71 -1.67
CA THR A 558 -46.15 9.44 -0.96
C THR A 558 -45.47 10.75 -0.54
N GLY A 559 -44.17 10.75 -0.29
CA GLY A 559 -43.43 11.95 0.03
C GLY A 559 -41.92 11.74 0.01
N PHE A 560 -41.21 12.81 0.34
CA PHE A 560 -39.78 12.81 0.60
C PHE A 560 -39.50 12.96 2.10
N ASP A 561 -38.48 12.24 2.58
CA ASP A 561 -37.86 12.43 3.89
C ASP A 561 -36.43 12.96 3.73
N ILE A 562 -35.81 13.39 4.84
CA ILE A 562 -34.41 13.78 4.81
C ILE A 562 -33.53 12.54 4.72
N THR A 563 -32.51 12.55 3.85
CA THR A 563 -31.67 11.37 3.58
C THR A 563 -31.09 10.74 4.85
N VAL A 564 -30.63 11.56 5.79
CA VAL A 564 -30.04 11.07 7.05
C VAL A 564 -31.03 10.35 7.98
N ALA A 565 -32.33 10.45 7.73
CA ALA A 565 -33.37 9.73 8.47
C ALA A 565 -33.73 8.37 7.84
N SER A 566 -33.15 8.01 6.69
CA SER A 566 -33.40 6.72 6.03
C SER A 566 -32.86 5.54 6.83
N GLU A 567 -33.52 4.38 6.69
CA GLU A 567 -33.02 3.12 7.23
C GLU A 567 -31.67 2.73 6.61
N CYS A 568 -31.45 3.07 5.33
CA CYS A 568 -30.14 2.89 4.67
C CYS A 568 -29.01 3.61 5.42
N MET A 569 -29.24 4.85 5.90
CA MET A 569 -28.26 5.57 6.72
C MET A 569 -27.99 4.86 8.05
N ALA A 570 -29.04 4.36 8.71
CA ALA A 570 -28.90 3.62 9.96
C ALA A 570 -28.09 2.32 9.76
N ILE A 571 -28.33 1.60 8.66
CA ILE A 571 -27.59 0.40 8.31
C ILE A 571 -26.12 0.72 8.02
N LEU A 572 -25.83 1.75 7.22
CA LEU A 572 -24.45 2.19 6.97
C LEU A 572 -23.71 2.50 8.27
N ALA A 573 -24.38 3.15 9.23
CA ALA A 573 -23.78 3.52 10.52
C ALA A 573 -23.56 2.35 11.48
N LEU A 574 -24.26 1.22 11.29
CA LEU A 574 -24.26 0.08 12.22
C LEU A 574 -23.63 -1.20 11.64
N ALA A 575 -23.41 -1.25 10.33
CA ALA A 575 -22.83 -2.41 9.68
C ALA A 575 -21.34 -2.54 10.00
N ASN A 576 -20.89 -3.78 10.25
CA ASN A 576 -19.49 -4.07 10.56
C ASN A 576 -18.70 -4.59 9.35
N SER A 577 -19.37 -4.90 8.25
CA SER A 577 -18.76 -5.35 7.01
C SER A 577 -19.69 -5.10 5.82
N LEU A 578 -19.15 -5.23 4.61
CA LEU A 578 -19.95 -5.17 3.37
C LEU A 578 -21.01 -6.27 3.33
N GLU A 579 -20.69 -7.46 3.86
CA GLU A 579 -21.61 -8.60 3.91
C GLU A 579 -22.75 -8.36 4.91
N ASP A 580 -22.44 -7.87 6.11
CA ASP A 580 -23.43 -7.49 7.13
C ASP A 580 -24.35 -6.36 6.61
N MET A 581 -23.76 -5.34 5.96
CA MET A 581 -24.52 -4.27 5.32
C MET A 581 -25.50 -4.82 4.28
N ARG A 582 -25.03 -5.68 3.37
CA ARG A 582 -25.86 -6.29 2.31
C ARG A 582 -26.97 -7.17 2.87
N GLU A 583 -26.71 -7.88 3.97
CA GLU A 583 -27.72 -8.68 4.65
C GLU A 583 -28.80 -7.81 5.27
N ARG A 584 -28.41 -6.76 6.02
CA ARG A 584 -29.34 -5.80 6.62
C ARG A 584 -30.17 -5.08 5.57
N LEU A 585 -29.54 -4.59 4.50
CA LEU A 585 -30.23 -3.97 3.38
C LEU A 585 -31.25 -4.92 2.75
N GLY A 586 -30.92 -6.21 2.61
CA GLY A 586 -31.85 -7.22 2.09
C GLY A 586 -33.05 -7.49 3.01
N LYS A 587 -32.88 -7.35 4.33
CA LYS A 587 -33.93 -7.56 5.35
C LYS A 587 -34.87 -6.37 5.53
N MET A 588 -34.55 -5.18 5.01
CA MET A 588 -35.42 -4.00 5.11
C MET A 588 -36.81 -4.33 4.58
N VAL A 589 -37.84 -4.09 5.40
CA VAL A 589 -39.24 -4.32 5.06
C VAL A 589 -39.82 -3.05 4.45
N ILE A 590 -40.32 -3.16 3.21
CA ILE A 590 -40.87 -2.02 2.46
C ILE A 590 -42.37 -1.82 2.68
N GLY A 591 -43.05 -2.86 3.16
CA GLY A 591 -44.50 -3.00 3.27
C GLY A 591 -44.89 -4.48 3.34
N SER A 592 -46.17 -4.79 3.14
CA SER A 592 -46.70 -6.15 3.11
C SER A 592 -47.40 -6.46 1.78
N SER A 593 -47.56 -7.75 1.47
CA SER A 593 -48.52 -8.19 0.47
C SER A 593 -49.95 -7.97 0.96
N LYS A 594 -50.94 -8.08 0.07
CA LYS A 594 -52.37 -8.07 0.46
C LYS A 594 -52.76 -9.21 1.40
N ALA A 595 -51.94 -10.27 1.47
CA ALA A 595 -52.10 -11.36 2.44
C ALA A 595 -51.43 -11.09 3.80
N GLY A 596 -50.85 -9.89 3.99
CA GLY A 596 -50.17 -9.50 5.22
C GLY A 596 -48.74 -10.05 5.36
N ILE A 597 -48.16 -10.64 4.31
CA ILE A 597 -46.81 -11.18 4.34
C ILE A 597 -45.80 -10.03 4.16
N PRO A 598 -44.81 -9.84 5.06
CA PRO A 598 -43.80 -8.79 4.90
C PRO A 598 -43.00 -8.97 3.60
N ILE A 599 -42.87 -7.88 2.84
CA ILE A 599 -42.07 -7.83 1.61
C ILE A 599 -40.78 -7.07 1.91
N THR A 600 -39.64 -7.68 1.56
CA THR A 600 -38.33 -7.10 1.83
C THR A 600 -37.66 -6.53 0.57
N CYS A 601 -36.59 -5.75 0.76
CA CYS A 601 -35.72 -5.30 -0.34
C CYS A 601 -35.12 -6.47 -1.15
N GLU A 602 -34.84 -7.60 -0.48
CA GLU A 602 -34.42 -8.83 -1.17
C GLU A 602 -35.50 -9.37 -2.11
N ASP A 603 -36.78 -9.34 -1.70
CA ASP A 603 -37.92 -9.78 -2.53
C ASP A 603 -38.11 -8.92 -3.79
N ILE A 604 -37.81 -7.62 -3.67
CA ILE A 604 -37.81 -6.69 -4.81
C ILE A 604 -36.62 -6.99 -5.74
N GLY A 605 -35.53 -7.55 -5.22
CA GLY A 605 -34.29 -7.84 -5.95
C GLY A 605 -33.28 -6.69 -5.94
N CYS A 606 -33.40 -5.75 -5.01
CA CYS A 606 -32.56 -4.54 -4.98
C CYS A 606 -31.41 -4.59 -3.95
N ALA A 607 -31.35 -5.60 -3.08
CA ALA A 607 -30.35 -5.67 -2.00
C ALA A 607 -28.90 -5.49 -2.48
N GLY A 608 -28.51 -6.19 -3.55
CA GLY A 608 -27.17 -6.07 -4.14
C GLY A 608 -26.91 -4.71 -4.77
N ALA A 609 -27.92 -4.11 -5.42
CA ALA A 609 -27.78 -2.80 -6.04
C ALA A 609 -27.65 -1.69 -4.98
N LEU A 610 -28.44 -1.75 -3.90
CA LEU A 610 -28.31 -0.83 -2.77
C LEU A 610 -26.96 -0.95 -2.06
N THR A 611 -26.38 -2.14 -2.02
CA THR A 611 -25.05 -2.37 -1.43
C THR A 611 -23.92 -1.77 -2.28
N ALA A 612 -24.12 -1.71 -3.60
CA ALA A 612 -23.13 -1.20 -4.53
C ALA A 612 -23.17 0.33 -4.69
N CYS A 613 -24.32 0.96 -4.40
CA CYS A 613 -24.47 2.41 -4.28
C CYS A 613 -23.75 2.92 -3.05
#